data_AF-A0A1G3ZTE3-F1
#
_entry.id   AF-A0A1G3ZTE3-F1
#
_cell.length_a   1.000
_cell.length_b   1.000
_cell.length_c   1.000
_cell.angle_alpha   90.00
_cell.angle_beta   90.00
_cell.angle_gamma   90.00
#
_symmetry.space_group_name_H-M   'P 1'
#
loop_
_entity.id
_entity.type
_entity.pdbx_description
1 polymer ?
#
loop_
_entity_poly.entity_id
_entity_poly.type
_entity_poly.pdbx_seq_one_letter_code
_entity_poly.pdbx_strand_id
1 'polypeptide(L)'
;MGNKEEYIEKLATQLKVWESRMDDFARKAQHEAMEQKTKLQREIAEFNVKRLEAQVKLRQLRETSGDAWETLVTGMDKAWGDMKETVHQVSEKFKQPR
;
A
#
# COMPACT_ATOMS: atom_id res chain seq x y z
N MET A 1 -8.34 0.45 24.96
CA MET A 1 -8.96 0.46 23.63
C MET A 1 -8.38 1.53 22.70
N GLY A 2 -7.57 2.50 23.15
CA GLY A 2 -6.95 3.49 22.22
C GLY A 2 -5.97 2.88 21.22
N ASN A 3 -5.03 2.05 21.67
CA ASN A 3 -3.90 1.62 20.84
C ASN A 3 -4.29 0.78 19.61
N LYS A 4 -5.37 -0.02 19.69
CA LYS A 4 -5.78 -0.91 18.60
C LYS A 4 -6.51 -0.13 17.51
N GLU A 5 -7.59 0.57 17.88
CA GLU A 5 -8.34 1.42 16.95
C GLU A 5 -7.43 2.47 16.30
N GLU A 6 -6.56 3.14 17.07
CA GLU A 6 -5.60 4.13 16.54
C GLU A 6 -4.62 3.50 15.55
N TYR A 7 -4.08 2.31 15.85
CA TYR A 7 -3.23 1.57 14.92
C TYR A 7 -3.97 1.26 13.61
N ILE A 8 -5.19 0.72 13.69
CA ILE A 8 -6.00 0.39 12.51
C ILE A 8 -6.33 1.64 11.69
N GLU A 9 -6.70 2.75 12.34
CA GLU A 9 -7.01 4.02 11.66
C GLU A 9 -5.79 4.63 10.97
N LYS A 10 -4.62 4.57 11.62
CA LYS A 10 -3.35 5.02 11.03
C LYS A 10 -3.04 4.25 9.75
N LEU A 11 -3.16 2.92 9.79
CA LEU A 11 -2.94 2.07 8.64
C LEU A 11 -4.00 2.33 7.54
N ALA A 12 -5.28 2.42 7.90
CA ALA A 12 -6.34 2.74 6.94
C ALA A 12 -6.11 4.09 6.24
N THR A 13 -5.65 5.10 6.98
CA THR A 13 -5.30 6.43 6.44
C THR A 13 -4.12 6.34 5.49
N GLN A 14 -3.09 5.58 5.85
CA GLN A 14 -1.92 5.39 5.00
C GLN A 14 -2.25 4.66 3.69
N LEU A 15 -3.15 3.66 3.71
CA LEU A 15 -3.62 3.02 2.48
C LEU A 15 -4.29 4.01 1.54
N LYS A 16 -5.14 4.90 2.06
CA LYS A 16 -5.80 5.94 1.24
C LYS A 16 -4.78 6.90 0.61
N VAL A 17 -3.73 7.26 1.36
CA VAL A 17 -2.64 8.09 0.83
C VAL A 17 -1.90 7.38 -0.31
N TRP A 18 -1.59 6.10 -0.15
CA TRP A 18 -0.91 5.33 -1.19
C TRP A 18 -1.79 5.10 -2.42
N GLU A 19 -3.08 4.83 -2.23
CA GLU A 19 -4.06 4.74 -3.31
C GLU A 19 -4.09 6.02 -4.15
N SER A 20 -4.22 7.18 -3.50
CA SER A 20 -4.20 8.47 -4.20
C SER A 20 -2.91 8.70 -4.99
N ARG A 21 -1.75 8.35 -4.40
CA ARG A 21 -0.45 8.42 -5.10
C ARG A 21 -0.37 7.49 -6.31
N MET A 22 -0.92 6.28 -6.20
CA MET A 22 -0.92 5.32 -7.30
C MET A 22 -1.85 5.75 -8.42
N ASP A 23 -2.97 6.39 -8.10
CA ASP A 23 -3.85 7.01 -9.10
C ASP A 23 -3.14 8.17 -9.83
N ASP A 24 -2.37 8.99 -9.10
CA ASP A 24 -1.52 10.02 -9.71
C ASP A 24 -0.47 9.42 -10.65
N PHE A 25 0.19 8.34 -10.22
CA PHE A 25 1.16 7.62 -11.06
C PHE A 25 0.52 6.97 -12.27
N ALA A 26 -0.67 6.40 -12.14
CA ALA A 26 -1.44 5.84 -13.24
C ALA A 26 -1.79 6.90 -14.29
N ARG A 27 -2.17 8.11 -13.85
CA ARG A 27 -2.42 9.25 -14.73
C ARG A 27 -1.14 9.69 -15.45
N LYS A 28 -0.04 9.88 -14.72
CA LYS A 28 1.25 10.28 -15.31
C LYS A 28 1.77 9.25 -16.31
N ALA A 29 1.60 7.95 -16.03
CA ALA A 29 1.99 6.86 -16.92
C ALA A 29 1.31 6.91 -18.31
N GLN A 30 0.18 7.61 -18.46
CA GLN A 30 -0.45 7.80 -19.78
C GLN A 30 0.37 8.68 -20.72
N HIS A 31 1.24 9.54 -20.17
CA HIS A 31 2.11 10.44 -20.93
C HIS A 31 3.53 9.87 -21.14
N GLU A 32 3.79 8.65 -20.66
CA GLU A 32 5.07 7.96 -20.77
C GLU A 32 5.19 7.16 -22.08
N ALA A 33 6.42 6.84 -22.49
CA ALA A 33 6.67 5.92 -23.60
C ALA A 33 6.01 4.54 -23.34
N MET A 34 5.56 3.84 -24.39
CA MET A 34 4.79 2.59 -24.26
C MET A 34 5.44 1.52 -23.37
N GLU A 35 6.77 1.38 -23.45
CA GLU A 35 7.53 0.43 -22.61
C GLU A 35 7.42 0.81 -21.13
N GLN A 36 7.63 2.08 -20.80
CA GLN A 36 7.54 2.57 -19.42
C GLN A 36 6.12 2.58 -18.89
N LYS A 37 5.14 2.91 -19.74
CA LYS A 37 3.73 2.77 -19.41
C LYS A 37 3.39 1.34 -19.01
N THR A 38 3.85 0.34 -19.77
CA THR A 38 3.59 -1.08 -19.47
C THR A 38 4.23 -1.50 -18.15
N LYS A 39 5.47 -1.07 -17.89
CA LYS A 39 6.16 -1.36 -16.64
C LYS A 39 5.44 -0.74 -15.43
N LEU A 40 5.05 0.53 -15.53
CA LEU A 40 4.32 1.24 -14.49
C LEU A 40 2.95 0.62 -14.23
N GLN A 41 2.21 0.23 -15.27
CA GLN A 41 0.92 -0.44 -15.12
C GLN A 41 1.02 -1.77 -14.36
N ARG A 42 2.09 -2.55 -14.59
CA ARG A 42 2.35 -3.77 -13.82
C ARG A 42 2.60 -3.47 -12.35
N GLU A 43 3.46 -2.49 -12.04
CA GLU A 43 3.77 -2.11 -10.66
C GLU A 43 2.54 -1.57 -9.91
N ILE A 44 1.68 -0.81 -10.60
CA ILE A 44 0.40 -0.32 -10.04
C ILE A 44 -0.57 -1.49 -9.82
N ALA A 45 -0.63 -2.46 -10.74
CA ALA A 45 -1.47 -3.65 -10.57
C ALA A 45 -1.01 -4.51 -9.38
N GLU A 46 0.30 -4.72 -9.22
CA GLU A 46 0.87 -5.42 -8.07
C GLU A 46 0.57 -4.69 -6.76
N PHE A 47 0.69 -3.36 -6.75
CA PHE A 47 0.29 -2.55 -5.59
C PHE A 47 -1.20 -2.75 -5.26
N ASN A 48 -2.08 -2.75 -6.27
CA ASN A 48 -3.52 -2.91 -6.06
C ASN A 48 -3.87 -4.27 -5.43
N VAL A 49 -3.18 -5.34 -5.82
CA VAL A 49 -3.35 -6.66 -5.18
C VAL A 49 -2.95 -6.58 -3.70
N LYS A 50 -1.75 -6.06 -3.40
CA LYS A 50 -1.27 -5.91 -2.01
C LYS A 50 -2.20 -5.01 -1.18
N ARG A 51 -2.77 -3.95 -1.78
CA ARG A 51 -3.75 -3.07 -1.13
C ARG A 51 -5.01 -3.83 -0.72
N LEU A 52 -5.56 -4.65 -1.60
CA LEU A 52 -6.75 -5.45 -1.30
C LEU A 52 -6.49 -6.44 -0.16
N GLU A 53 -5.33 -7.11 -0.19
CA GLU A 53 -4.90 -8.00 0.90
C GLU A 53 -4.75 -7.25 2.23
N ALA A 54 -4.13 -6.07 2.22
CA ALA A 54 -3.98 -5.23 3.40
C ALA A 54 -5.34 -4.77 3.96
N GLN A 55 -6.30 -4.42 3.12
CA GLN A 55 -7.67 -4.09 3.55
C GLN A 55 -8.37 -5.28 4.21
N VAL A 56 -8.20 -6.49 3.69
CA VAL A 56 -8.75 -7.71 4.31
C VAL A 56 -8.10 -7.93 5.67
N LYS A 57 -6.77 -7.86 5.76
CA LYS A 57 -6.03 -8.01 7.02
C LYS A 57 -6.43 -6.95 8.05
N LEU A 58 -6.69 -5.71 7.65
CA LEU A 58 -7.14 -4.66 8.58
C LEU A 58 -8.50 -4.96 9.19
N ARG A 59 -9.43 -5.52 8.39
CA ARG A 59 -10.73 -5.98 8.90
C ARG A 59 -10.55 -7.12 9.91
N GLN A 60 -9.73 -8.11 9.58
CA GLN A 60 -9.40 -9.21 10.49
C GLN A 60 -8.75 -8.71 11.79
N LEU A 61 -7.84 -7.74 11.69
CA LEU A 61 -7.19 -7.13 12.85
C LEU A 61 -8.20 -6.41 13.75
N ARG A 62 -9.21 -5.77 13.17
CA ARG A 62 -10.29 -5.10 13.89
C ARG A 62 -11.17 -6.09 14.65
N GLU A 63 -11.43 -7.25 14.07
CA GLU A 63 -12.26 -8.30 14.69
C GLU A 63 -11.48 -9.13 15.73
N THR A 64 -10.15 -9.26 15.57
CA THR A 64 -9.28 -10.06 16.45
C THR A 64 -8.85 -9.28 17.69
N SER A 65 -8.76 -9.93 18.86
CA SER A 65 -8.30 -9.33 20.12
C SER A 65 -7.42 -10.32 20.91
N GLY A 66 -6.72 -9.84 21.94
CA GLY A 66 -5.83 -10.68 22.77
C GLY A 66 -4.55 -11.11 22.04
N ASP A 67 -3.93 -12.22 22.43
CA ASP A 67 -2.63 -12.67 21.91
C ASP A 67 -2.62 -12.91 20.38
N ALA A 68 -3.77 -13.28 19.82
CA ALA A 68 -3.94 -13.43 18.38
C ALA A 68 -3.78 -12.09 17.64
N TRP A 69 -4.08 -10.97 18.29
CA TRP A 69 -3.92 -9.63 17.72
C TRP A 69 -2.45 -9.27 17.53
N GLU A 70 -1.58 -9.55 18.50
CA GLU A 70 -0.14 -9.25 18.41
C GLU A 70 0.54 -10.02 17.27
N THR A 71 0.13 -11.28 17.08
CA THR A 71 0.59 -12.11 15.96
C THR A 71 0.17 -11.51 14.61
N LEU A 72 -1.08 -11.06 14.49
CA LEU A 72 -1.57 -10.43 13.27
C LEU A 72 -0.94 -9.05 13.02
N VAL A 73 -0.65 -8.26 14.05
CA VAL A 73 0.08 -6.98 13.94
C VAL A 73 1.45 -7.21 13.34
N THR A 74 2.18 -8.24 13.81
CA THR A 74 3.52 -8.57 13.27
C THR A 74 3.45 -8.93 11.78
N GLY A 75 2.46 -9.73 11.38
CA GLY A 75 2.22 -10.07 9.97
C GLY A 75 1.76 -8.86 9.13
N MET A 76 1.03 -7.93 9.75
CA MET A 76 0.60 -6.68 9.15
C MET A 76 1.80 -5.75 8.89
N ASP A 77 2.65 -5.54 9.89
CA ASP A 77 3.82 -4.65 9.79
C ASP A 77 4.77 -5.07 8.67
N LYS A 78 4.98 -6.39 8.50
CA LYS A 78 5.76 -6.93 7.37
C LYS A 78 5.13 -6.58 6.02
N ALA A 79 3.83 -6.86 5.86
CA ALA A 79 3.11 -6.52 4.63
C ALA A 79 3.14 -5.00 4.36
N TRP A 80 3.07 -4.19 5.43
CA TRP A 80 3.14 -2.74 5.35
C TRP A 80 4.50 -2.22 4.89
N GLY A 81 5.58 -2.86 5.36
CA GLY A 81 6.94 -2.61 4.89
C GLY A 81 7.07 -2.84 3.39
N ASP A 82 6.62 -4.00 2.90
CA ASP A 82 6.68 -4.35 1.48
C ASP A 82 5.85 -3.40 0.59
N MET A 83 4.69 -2.95 1.07
CA MET A 83 3.87 -1.95 0.39
C MET A 83 4.56 -0.59 0.34
N LYS A 84 5.14 -0.14 1.46
CA LYS A 84 5.87 1.12 1.55
C LYS A 84 7.04 1.15 0.57
N GLU A 85 7.79 0.06 0.50
CA GLU A 85 8.90 -0.14 -0.44
C GLU A 85 8.39 -0.02 -1.89
N THR A 86 7.30 -0.73 -2.22
CA THR A 86 6.70 -0.66 -3.57
C THR A 86 6.30 0.77 -3.95
N VAL A 87 5.62 1.48 -3.05
CA VAL A 87 5.22 2.88 -3.28
C VAL A 87 6.42 3.80 -3.45
N HIS A 88 7.48 3.58 -2.65
CA HIS A 88 8.72 4.34 -2.74
C HIS A 88 9.39 4.12 -4.10
N GLN A 89 9.54 2.87 -4.54
CA GLN A 89 10.17 2.53 -5.82
C GLN A 89 9.42 3.14 -7.01
N VAL A 90 8.09 3.07 -7.02
CA VAL A 90 7.29 3.74 -8.06
C VAL A 90 7.50 5.26 -8.00
N SER A 91 7.48 5.86 -6.80
CA SER A 91 7.72 7.30 -6.64
C SER A 91 9.10 7.74 -7.12
N GLU A 92 10.15 6.98 -6.88
CA GLU A 92 11.51 7.33 -7.31
C GLU A 92 11.64 7.31 -8.83
N LYS A 93 10.95 6.38 -9.52
CA LYS A 93 10.89 6.34 -11.00
C LYS A 93 10.27 7.60 -11.60
N PHE A 94 9.34 8.26 -10.90
CA PHE A 94 8.75 9.53 -11.32
C PHE A 94 9.55 10.76 -10.89
N LYS A 95 10.52 10.63 -9.98
CA LYS A 95 11.39 11.74 -9.54
C LYS A 95 12.69 11.81 -10.32
N GLN A 96 13.18 10.70 -10.87
CA GLN A 96 14.38 10.72 -11.69
C GLN A 96 14.11 11.56 -12.96
N PRO A 97 14.88 12.65 -13.17
CA PRO A 97 14.80 13.38 -14.43
C PRO A 97 15.23 12.44 -15.55
N ARG A 98 14.45 12.41 -16.64
CA ARG A 98 14.87 11.82 -17.90
C ARG A 98 16.03 12.61 -18.51
#